data_AF-A0A3D5A2B3-F1
#
_entry.id   AF-A0A3D5A2B3-F1
#
_cell.length_a   1.000
_cell.length_b   1.000
_cell.length_c   1.000
_cell.angle_alpha   90.00
_cell.angle_beta   90.00
_cell.angle_gamma   90.00
#
_symmetry.space_group_name_H-M   'P 1'
#
loop_
_entity.id
_entity.type
_entity.pdbx_description
1 polymer ?
#
loop_
_entity_poly.entity_id
_entity_poly.type
_entity_poly.pdbx_seq_one_letter_code
_entity_poly.pdbx_strand_id
1 'polypeptide(L)'
;MHTTMGRHWITTDQPGRRGFSLTELLVVIGIAVLLMAITLPVGKSLRESNHAMGCTAQLQSIGTALRAYFMDEGGLPLVAVAVDGSGVPEDDAEVDFDRWPSLMTLFEEGYLGSAETLHCPRDNYDVPGSDGYFRSYMDRDEAAKVDYGGSDINVNQYKYMPHRWAPDDSVVGTDFHRQLDTAPSDTFSFYGADVRVGGACGGSMPPDTAIVTWCDAHFDSYSKDGHGQYMVLFWNGTVQSMDGDLFREATIEPEAAWQVAPDDTAH
;
A
#
# COMPACT_ATOMS: atom_id res chain seq x y z
N MET A 1 43.33 -83.99 -40.14
CA MET A 1 42.91 -83.41 -38.85
C MET A 1 43.03 -81.89 -38.95
N HIS A 2 42.24 -81.13 -38.17
CA HIS A 2 41.91 -79.68 -38.28
C HIS A 2 40.71 -79.40 -39.21
N THR A 3 39.46 -79.57 -38.76
CA THR A 3 38.69 -78.85 -37.71
C THR A 3 38.30 -77.44 -38.16
N THR A 4 37.11 -77.36 -38.77
CA THR A 4 36.34 -76.14 -39.03
C THR A 4 35.89 -75.50 -37.72
N MET A 5 36.28 -74.24 -37.48
CA MET A 5 35.84 -73.45 -36.33
C MET A 5 34.73 -72.50 -36.79
N GLY A 6 33.48 -72.85 -36.47
CA GLY A 6 32.30 -72.01 -36.69
C GLY A 6 32.31 -70.81 -35.74
N ARG A 7 32.17 -69.61 -36.30
CA ARG A 7 32.10 -68.34 -35.57
C ARG A 7 30.64 -68.06 -35.21
N HIS A 8 30.32 -68.13 -33.91
CA HIS A 8 28.98 -67.88 -33.36
C HIS A 8 28.83 -66.37 -33.08
N TRP A 9 27.87 -65.72 -33.71
CA TRP A 9 27.58 -64.30 -33.51
C TRP A 9 26.54 -64.17 -32.39
N ILE A 10 26.87 -63.44 -31.32
CA ILE A 10 25.92 -63.09 -30.26
C ILE A 10 25.16 -61.85 -30.74
N THR A 11 23.89 -62.02 -31.14
CA THR A 11 22.97 -60.91 -31.40
C THR A 11 22.43 -60.39 -30.07
N THR A 12 22.85 -59.20 -29.66
CA THR A 12 22.22 -58.46 -28.56
C THR A 12 20.89 -57.89 -29.05
N ASP A 13 19.77 -58.37 -28.50
CA ASP A 13 18.45 -57.78 -28.69
C ASP A 13 18.43 -56.36 -28.12
N GLN A 14 18.34 -55.35 -28.99
CA GLN A 14 18.07 -53.97 -28.59
C GLN A 14 16.56 -53.86 -28.25
N PRO A 15 16.18 -53.51 -27.01
CA PRO A 15 14.76 -53.30 -26.70
C PRO A 15 14.22 -52.17 -27.57
N GLY A 16 13.28 -52.52 -28.45
CA GLY A 16 12.69 -51.59 -29.41
C GLY A 16 12.13 -50.35 -28.71
N ARG A 17 12.62 -49.18 -29.10
CA ARG A 17 12.11 -47.89 -28.62
C ARG A 17 10.65 -47.76 -29.06
N ARG A 18 9.71 -47.91 -28.12
CA ARG A 18 8.28 -47.65 -28.35
C ARG A 18 8.09 -46.16 -28.59
N GLY A 19 7.81 -45.78 -29.83
CA GLY A 19 7.39 -44.42 -30.17
C GLY A 19 5.93 -44.20 -29.80
N PHE A 20 5.60 -42.98 -29.38
CA PHE A 20 4.21 -42.56 -29.13
C PHE A 20 3.39 -42.67 -30.42
N SER A 21 2.19 -43.25 -30.34
CA SER A 21 1.23 -43.23 -31.42
C SER A 21 0.63 -41.83 -31.62
N LEU A 22 0.21 -41.52 -32.84
CA LEU A 22 -0.44 -40.25 -33.18
C LEU A 22 -1.69 -40.00 -32.30
N THR A 23 -2.41 -41.06 -31.98
CA THR A 23 -3.58 -41.05 -31.10
C THR A 23 -3.24 -40.73 -29.65
N GLU A 24 -2.14 -41.27 -29.11
CA GLU A 24 -1.71 -40.97 -27.74
C GLU A 24 -1.29 -39.49 -27.61
N LEU A 25 -0.60 -38.95 -28.61
CA LEU A 25 -0.27 -37.53 -28.64
C LEU A 25 -1.54 -36.65 -28.70
N LEU A 26 -2.53 -37.05 -29.52
CA LEU A 26 -3.78 -36.32 -29.68
C LEU A 26 -4.60 -36.27 -28.38
N VAL A 27 -4.68 -37.38 -27.63
CA VAL A 27 -5.37 -37.41 -26.34
C VAL A 27 -4.67 -36.52 -25.32
N VAL A 28 -3.34 -36.53 -25.27
CA VAL A 28 -2.56 -35.71 -24.33
C VAL A 28 -2.77 -34.22 -24.57
N ILE A 29 -2.70 -33.77 -25.83
CA ILE A 29 -2.96 -32.35 -26.13
C ILE A 29 -4.43 -32.00 -25.85
N GLY A 30 -5.37 -32.92 -26.08
CA GLY A 30 -6.79 -32.71 -25.77
C GLY A 30 -7.03 -32.49 -24.27
N ILE A 31 -6.40 -33.32 -23.42
CA ILE A 31 -6.47 -33.16 -21.97
C ILE A 31 -5.76 -31.87 -21.54
N ALA A 32 -4.59 -31.54 -22.11
CA ALA A 32 -3.86 -30.32 -21.78
C ALA A 32 -4.69 -29.05 -22.08
N VAL A 33 -5.34 -28.98 -23.24
CA VAL A 33 -6.22 -27.86 -23.62
C VAL A 33 -7.41 -27.75 -22.66
N LEU A 34 -8.04 -28.89 -22.30
CA LEU A 34 -9.14 -28.90 -21.33
C LEU A 34 -8.70 -28.39 -19.95
N LEU A 35 -7.54 -28.81 -19.47
CA LEU A 35 -6.99 -28.36 -18.18
C LEU A 35 -6.64 -26.85 -18.21
N MET A 36 -6.03 -26.37 -19.28
CA MET A 36 -5.72 -24.94 -19.44
C MET A 36 -6.99 -24.09 -19.48
N ALA A 37 -8.04 -24.57 -20.15
CA ALA A 37 -9.33 -23.87 -20.23
C ALA A 37 -9.97 -23.64 -18.85
N ILE A 38 -9.78 -24.58 -17.91
CA ILE A 38 -10.29 -24.47 -16.54
C ILE A 38 -9.33 -23.63 -15.66
N THR A 39 -8.02 -23.75 -15.86
CA THR A 39 -7.01 -23.12 -14.99
C THR A 39 -6.87 -21.61 -15.21
N LEU A 40 -6.98 -21.14 -16.45
CA LEU A 40 -6.81 -19.72 -16.79
C LEU A 40 -7.82 -18.76 -16.12
N PRO A 41 -9.15 -19.02 -16.09
CA PRO A 41 -10.10 -18.10 -15.46
C PRO A 41 -9.92 -18.02 -13.94
N VAL A 42 -9.61 -19.14 -13.28
CA VAL A 42 -9.37 -19.20 -11.83
C VAL A 42 -8.10 -18.45 -11.43
N GLY A 43 -7.11 -18.39 -12.31
CA GLY A 43 -5.86 -17.67 -12.05
C GLY A 43 -6.03 -16.16 -11.82
N LYS A 44 -7.07 -15.52 -12.36
CA LYS A 44 -7.29 -14.07 -12.19
C LYS A 44 -7.74 -13.70 -10.78
N SER A 45 -8.73 -14.41 -10.23
CA SER A 45 -9.21 -14.18 -8.87
C SER A 45 -8.15 -14.52 -7.81
N LEU A 46 -7.37 -15.58 -8.05
CA LEU A 46 -6.24 -15.93 -7.19
C LEU A 46 -5.17 -14.84 -7.14
N ARG A 47 -4.86 -14.20 -8.28
CA ARG A 47 -3.91 -13.08 -8.31
C ARG A 47 -4.40 -11.90 -7.51
N GLU A 48 -5.66 -11.49 -7.69
CA GLU A 48 -6.22 -10.36 -6.95
C GLU A 48 -6.21 -10.63 -5.43
N SER A 49 -6.61 -11.83 -5.02
CA SER A 49 -6.53 -12.23 -3.61
C SER A 49 -5.08 -12.19 -3.09
N ASN A 50 -4.10 -12.63 -3.88
CA ASN A 50 -2.69 -12.57 -3.48
C ASN A 50 -2.19 -11.13 -3.38
N HIS A 51 -2.59 -10.24 -4.29
CA HIS A 51 -2.24 -8.82 -4.22
C HIS A 51 -2.83 -8.17 -2.97
N ALA A 52 -4.11 -8.42 -2.66
CA ALA A 52 -4.76 -7.89 -1.46
C ALA A 52 -4.12 -8.41 -0.17
N MET A 53 -3.79 -9.72 -0.12
CA MET A 53 -3.02 -10.29 0.99
C MET A 53 -1.64 -9.65 1.13
N GLY A 54 -0.95 -9.41 0.01
CA GLY A 54 0.34 -8.74 -0.01
C GLY A 54 0.26 -7.30 0.51
N CYS A 55 -0.71 -6.53 0.02
CA CYS A 55 -0.98 -5.17 0.49
C CYS A 55 -1.28 -5.15 2.00
N THR A 56 -2.09 -6.10 2.48
CA THR A 56 -2.41 -6.23 3.92
C THR A 56 -1.15 -6.48 4.76
N ALA A 57 -0.29 -7.39 4.31
CA ALA A 57 0.97 -7.69 5.01
C ALA A 57 1.95 -6.51 5.02
N GLN A 58 2.02 -5.75 3.93
CA GLN A 58 2.82 -4.53 3.85
C GLN A 58 2.31 -3.45 4.80
N LEU A 59 1.01 -3.17 4.80
CA LEU A 59 0.38 -2.22 5.74
C LEU A 59 0.61 -2.63 7.21
N GLN A 60 0.49 -3.91 7.54
CA GLN A 60 0.81 -4.40 8.89
C GLN A 60 2.29 -4.20 9.27
N SER A 61 3.19 -4.36 8.30
CA SER A 61 4.64 -4.13 8.49
C SER A 61 4.92 -2.65 8.73
N ILE A 62 4.27 -1.76 7.97
CA ILE A 62 4.30 -0.30 8.17
C ILE A 62 3.80 0.07 9.57
N GLY A 63 2.65 -0.46 9.99
CA GLY A 63 2.10 -0.19 11.32
C GLY A 63 3.02 -0.65 12.45
N THR A 64 3.70 -1.78 12.27
CA THR A 64 4.70 -2.27 13.24
C THR A 64 5.92 -1.36 13.28
N ALA A 65 6.44 -0.97 12.12
CA ALA A 65 7.60 -0.08 11.99
C ALA A 65 7.32 1.32 12.57
N LEU A 66 6.14 1.89 12.32
CA LEU A 66 5.74 3.18 12.89
C LEU A 66 5.67 3.16 14.40
N ARG A 67 5.16 2.08 15.00
CA ARG A 67 5.11 1.96 16.46
C ARG A 67 6.51 1.84 17.06
N ALA A 68 7.42 1.12 16.40
CA ALA A 68 8.82 1.05 16.81
C ALA A 68 9.49 2.43 16.71
N TYR A 69 9.36 3.10 15.57
CA TYR A 69 9.85 4.46 15.36
C TYR A 69 9.30 5.43 16.42
N PHE A 70 8.00 5.39 16.70
CA PHE A 70 7.38 6.24 17.72
C PHE A 70 7.93 6.00 19.12
N MET A 71 8.24 4.74 19.48
CA MET A 71 8.83 4.41 20.77
C MET A 71 10.27 4.94 20.92
N ASP A 72 11.02 4.92 19.83
CA ASP A 72 12.45 5.28 19.83
C ASP A 72 12.64 6.81 19.65
N GLU A 73 11.91 7.43 18.73
CA GLU A 73 12.07 8.84 18.34
C GLU A 73 11.05 9.78 19.00
N GLY A 74 10.01 9.25 19.66
CA GLY A 74 8.98 10.05 20.34
C GLY A 74 8.08 10.84 19.39
N GLY A 75 8.08 10.51 18.10
CA GLY A 75 7.27 11.17 17.08
C GLY A 75 6.98 10.25 15.90
N LEU A 76 6.36 10.81 14.87
CA LEU A 76 6.12 10.11 13.62
C LEU A 76 7.03 10.69 12.52
N PRO A 77 7.37 9.90 11.49
CA PRO A 77 8.08 10.42 10.33
C PRO A 77 7.35 11.63 9.74
N LEU A 78 8.01 12.78 9.69
CA LEU A 78 7.42 14.00 9.13
C LEU A 78 7.24 13.86 7.62
N VAL A 79 6.22 14.49 7.06
CA VAL A 79 6.21 14.75 5.60
C VAL A 79 7.17 15.92 5.36
N ALA A 80 8.11 15.81 4.40
CA ALA A 80 9.17 16.84 4.34
C ALA A 80 8.65 18.23 4.05
N VAL A 81 9.45 19.14 4.57
CA VAL A 81 9.47 20.57 4.24
C VAL A 81 10.65 20.77 3.28
N ALA A 82 10.50 21.62 2.27
CA ALA A 82 11.62 21.99 1.41
C ALA A 82 12.78 22.54 2.26
N VAL A 83 13.99 22.03 2.04
CA VAL A 83 15.22 22.54 2.67
C VAL A 83 16.14 23.07 1.58
N ASP A 84 16.88 24.13 1.89
CA ASP A 84 17.88 24.69 1.00
C ASP A 84 19.06 23.71 0.79
N GLY A 85 20.00 24.07 -0.08
CA GLY A 85 21.21 23.26 -0.33
C GLY A 85 22.13 23.06 0.88
N SER A 86 21.80 23.63 2.05
CA SER A 86 22.51 23.47 3.32
C SER A 86 21.74 22.61 4.35
N GLY A 87 20.52 22.16 4.02
CA GLY A 87 19.68 21.34 4.89
C GLY A 87 18.87 22.14 5.92
N VAL A 88 18.80 23.46 5.76
CA VAL A 88 17.94 24.34 6.57
C VAL A 88 16.60 24.50 5.85
N PRO A 89 15.44 24.41 6.53
CA PRO A 89 14.15 24.72 5.91
C PRO A 89 14.18 26.12 5.28
N GLU A 90 13.73 26.24 4.03
CA GLU A 90 13.61 27.54 3.38
C GLU A 90 12.64 28.45 4.18
N ASP A 91 12.92 29.76 4.28
CA ASP A 91 12.07 30.71 5.02
C ASP A 91 10.65 30.80 4.43
N ASP A 92 10.49 30.39 3.16
CA ASP A 92 9.25 30.23 2.41
C ASP A 92 9.04 28.77 1.97
N ALA A 93 9.66 27.80 2.66
CA ALA A 93 9.56 26.39 2.34
C ALA A 93 8.11 25.98 2.27
N GLU A 94 7.66 25.76 1.04
CA GLU A 94 6.41 25.10 0.83
C GLU A 94 6.57 23.67 1.36
N VAL A 95 5.51 23.11 1.97
CA VAL A 95 5.39 21.66 2.09
C VAL A 95 5.58 21.11 0.69
N ASP A 96 6.75 20.53 0.45
CA ASP A 96 7.08 19.94 -0.83
C ASP A 96 6.44 18.56 -0.83
N PHE A 97 5.15 18.53 -1.18
CA PHE A 97 4.41 17.32 -1.49
C PHE A 97 4.98 16.60 -2.72
N ASP A 98 6.19 16.91 -3.20
CA ASP A 98 6.97 16.13 -4.16
C ASP A 98 8.28 15.61 -3.55
N ARG A 99 8.73 16.07 -2.36
CA ARG A 99 9.82 15.48 -1.56
C ARG A 99 9.27 14.79 -0.30
N TRP A 100 9.37 13.46 -0.24
CA TRP A 100 8.60 12.65 0.73
C TRP A 100 9.49 11.71 1.58
N PRO A 101 10.32 12.19 2.51
CA PRO A 101 10.84 11.37 3.60
C PRO A 101 9.74 11.11 4.66
N SER A 102 8.58 10.66 4.19
CA SER A 102 7.39 10.25 4.95
C SER A 102 7.63 8.85 5.51
N LEU A 103 6.80 7.84 5.19
CA LEU A 103 7.04 6.45 5.55
C LEU A 103 8.36 5.91 4.97
N MET A 104 8.95 6.56 3.97
CA MET A 104 10.29 6.25 3.47
C MET A 104 11.36 6.33 4.56
N THR A 105 11.23 7.26 5.51
CA THR A 105 12.11 7.37 6.67
C THR A 105 12.18 6.07 7.47
N LEU A 106 11.09 5.30 7.53
CA LEU A 106 11.11 4.00 8.21
C LEU A 106 12.07 3.02 7.54
N PHE A 107 12.23 3.07 6.23
CA PHE A 107 13.23 2.28 5.53
C PHE A 107 14.64 2.85 5.69
N GLU A 108 14.79 4.17 5.53
CA GLU A 108 16.10 4.85 5.62
C GLU A 108 16.74 4.68 7.01
N GLU A 109 15.93 4.74 8.06
CA GLU A 109 16.35 4.54 9.47
C GLU A 109 16.35 3.06 9.89
N GLY A 110 15.99 2.13 8.98
CA GLY A 110 16.13 0.68 9.20
C GLY A 110 15.00 0.00 10.00
N TYR A 111 13.88 0.68 10.24
CA TYR A 111 12.67 0.08 10.82
C TYR A 111 11.92 -0.83 9.84
N LEU A 112 12.05 -0.57 8.53
CA LEU A 112 11.60 -1.44 7.45
C LEU A 112 12.81 -2.12 6.78
N GLY A 113 12.70 -3.43 6.55
CA GLY A 113 13.78 -4.19 5.89
C GLY A 113 13.90 -3.97 4.38
N SER A 114 12.94 -3.30 3.75
CA SER A 114 12.85 -3.12 2.30
C SER A 114 11.88 -1.99 1.95
N ALA A 115 12.31 -1.07 1.07
CA ALA A 115 11.49 0.02 0.55
C ALA A 115 10.29 -0.47 -0.26
N GLU A 116 10.38 -1.67 -0.84
CA GLU A 116 9.28 -2.34 -1.54
C GLU A 116 8.07 -2.62 -0.64
N THR A 117 8.24 -2.56 0.69
CA THR A 117 7.13 -2.58 1.65
C THR A 117 6.21 -1.36 1.53
N LEU A 118 6.66 -0.29 0.88
CA LEU A 118 5.88 0.93 0.64
C LEU A 118 5.14 0.92 -0.71
N HIS A 119 5.32 -0.14 -1.52
CA HIS A 119 4.70 -0.29 -2.83
C HIS A 119 3.62 -1.36 -2.83
N CYS A 120 2.37 -0.95 -3.06
CA CYS A 120 1.25 -1.89 -3.14
C CYS A 120 1.44 -2.84 -4.33
N PRO A 121 1.38 -4.18 -4.15
CA PRO A 121 1.61 -5.12 -5.25
C PRO A 121 0.59 -5.04 -6.38
N ARG A 122 -0.56 -4.40 -6.14
CA ARG A 122 -1.60 -4.15 -7.15
C ARG A 122 -1.38 -2.86 -7.91
N ASP A 123 -0.67 -1.91 -7.32
CA ASP A 123 -0.36 -0.63 -7.95
C ASP A 123 0.41 -0.89 -9.24
N ASN A 124 -0.24 -0.54 -10.33
CA ASN A 124 0.28 -0.69 -11.68
C ASN A 124 0.32 0.65 -12.42
N TYR A 125 0.07 1.75 -11.70
CA TYR A 125 0.20 3.11 -12.21
C TYR A 125 1.67 3.51 -12.17
N ASP A 126 2.35 3.17 -11.07
CA ASP A 126 3.76 3.43 -10.90
C ASP A 126 4.64 2.23 -11.29
N VAL A 127 5.71 2.54 -12.05
CA VAL A 127 6.68 1.56 -12.50
C VAL A 127 7.94 1.62 -11.64
N PRO A 128 8.66 0.49 -11.45
CA PRO A 128 9.92 0.51 -10.70
C PRO A 128 10.88 1.60 -11.23
N GLY A 129 11.28 2.51 -10.34
CA GLY A 129 12.12 3.66 -10.65
C GLY A 129 11.39 4.95 -11.03
N SER A 130 10.06 4.99 -11.00
CA SER A 130 9.31 6.25 -10.97
C SER A 130 9.39 6.90 -9.58
N ASP A 131 9.22 8.22 -9.53
CA ASP A 131 9.18 8.97 -8.26
C ASP A 131 8.01 8.52 -7.36
N GLY A 132 6.91 8.06 -7.95
CA GLY A 132 5.71 7.56 -7.27
C GLY A 132 5.77 6.11 -6.80
N TYR A 133 6.76 5.32 -7.24
CA TYR A 133 6.77 3.86 -7.02
C TYR A 133 6.64 3.43 -5.56
N PHE A 134 7.24 4.17 -4.65
CA PHE A 134 7.19 3.89 -3.21
C PHE A 134 6.11 4.69 -2.48
N ARG A 135 5.16 5.31 -3.20
CA ARG A 135 4.19 6.24 -2.62
C ARG A 135 2.77 5.65 -2.49
N SER A 136 2.59 4.36 -2.76
CA SER A 136 1.26 3.72 -2.78
C SER A 136 0.45 3.94 -1.49
N TYR A 137 1.10 4.12 -0.33
CA TYR A 137 0.47 4.34 0.98
C TYR A 137 0.74 5.72 1.58
N MET A 138 1.22 6.68 0.82
CA MET A 138 1.42 8.03 1.34
C MET A 138 0.84 9.09 0.42
N ASP A 139 0.81 8.82 -0.90
CA ASP A 139 0.36 9.80 -1.90
C ASP A 139 -1.08 10.30 -1.70
N ARG A 140 -1.45 11.32 -2.46
CA ARG A 140 -2.81 11.83 -2.53
C ARG A 140 -3.74 10.85 -3.25
N ASP A 141 -4.89 10.56 -2.65
CA ASP A 141 -6.04 9.93 -3.29
C ASP A 141 -6.99 11.03 -3.81
N GLU A 142 -6.85 11.39 -5.09
CA GLU A 142 -7.66 12.46 -5.69
C GLU A 142 -9.17 12.19 -5.69
N ALA A 143 -9.58 10.93 -5.55
CA ALA A 143 -10.98 10.53 -5.55
C ALA A 143 -11.61 10.54 -4.14
N ALA A 144 -10.80 10.67 -3.08
CA ALA A 144 -11.28 10.71 -1.71
C ALA A 144 -12.08 12.00 -1.40
N LYS A 145 -12.98 11.97 -0.41
CA LYS A 145 -13.75 13.13 0.05
C LYS A 145 -12.83 14.24 0.55
N VAL A 146 -13.24 15.47 0.26
CA VAL A 146 -12.58 16.70 0.73
C VAL A 146 -13.47 17.34 1.78
N ASP A 147 -12.87 17.82 2.86
CA ASP A 147 -13.53 18.70 3.82
C ASP A 147 -13.46 20.14 3.29
N TYR A 148 -14.58 20.64 2.80
CA TYR A 148 -14.65 21.89 2.04
C TYR A 148 -14.82 23.10 2.98
N GLY A 149 -13.72 23.49 3.62
CA GLY A 149 -13.64 24.72 4.43
C GLY A 149 -13.24 25.99 3.65
N GLY A 150 -13.04 25.89 2.33
CA GLY A 150 -12.62 27.03 1.49
C GLY A 150 -11.11 27.29 1.44
N SER A 151 -10.27 26.35 1.87
CA SER A 151 -8.82 26.34 1.58
C SER A 151 -8.55 25.68 0.22
N ASP A 152 -7.61 26.22 -0.56
CA ASP A 152 -7.19 25.66 -1.86
C ASP A 152 -6.45 24.29 -1.74
N ILE A 153 -6.20 23.81 -0.52
CA ILE A 153 -5.39 22.62 -0.24
C ILE A 153 -6.26 21.48 0.31
N ASN A 154 -6.36 20.39 -0.44
CA ASN A 154 -7.14 19.20 -0.07
C ASN A 154 -6.33 18.23 0.81
N VAL A 155 -5.88 18.71 1.96
CA VAL A 155 -5.02 17.94 2.90
C VAL A 155 -5.62 16.59 3.32
N ASN A 156 -6.94 16.52 3.40
CA ASN A 156 -7.69 15.33 3.82
C ASN A 156 -7.67 14.17 2.81
N GLN A 157 -7.14 14.40 1.60
CA GLN A 157 -6.97 13.38 0.57
C GLN A 157 -5.59 12.71 0.62
N TYR A 158 -4.65 13.20 1.43
CA TYR A 158 -3.33 12.57 1.56
C TYR A 158 -3.41 11.32 2.42
N LYS A 159 -2.96 10.20 1.86
CA LYS A 159 -3.08 8.88 2.49
C LYS A 159 -2.34 8.80 3.83
N TYR A 160 -1.13 9.35 3.90
CA TYR A 160 -0.37 9.44 5.14
C TYR A 160 -0.18 10.89 5.55
N MET A 161 -0.74 11.26 6.70
CA MET A 161 -0.69 12.62 7.22
C MET A 161 -0.55 12.62 8.75
N PRO A 162 0.70 12.58 9.27
CA PRO A 162 0.96 12.45 10.70
C PRO A 162 0.59 13.72 11.47
N HIS A 163 0.68 14.89 10.83
CA HIS A 163 0.29 16.18 11.40
C HIS A 163 -0.74 16.82 10.48
N ARG A 164 -1.85 17.29 11.05
CA ARG A 164 -2.83 18.06 10.29
C ARG A 164 -2.30 19.49 10.15
N TRP A 165 -1.82 19.84 8.95
CA TRP A 165 -1.43 21.21 8.58
C TRP A 165 -2.64 22.15 8.52
N ALA A 166 -3.33 22.29 9.63
CA ALA A 166 -4.47 23.15 9.78
C ALA A 166 -4.01 24.53 10.28
N PRO A 167 -4.55 25.62 9.71
CA PRO A 167 -4.15 26.98 10.09
C PRO A 167 -4.68 27.43 11.46
N ASP A 168 -5.71 26.77 12.02
CA ASP A 168 -6.20 27.06 13.37
C ASP A 168 -6.95 25.88 14.03
N ASP A 169 -7.21 26.03 15.34
CA ASP A 169 -7.93 25.05 16.17
C ASP A 169 -9.38 24.82 15.76
N SER A 170 -10.00 25.75 15.01
CA SER A 170 -11.38 25.61 14.53
C SER A 170 -11.50 24.64 13.36
N VAL A 171 -10.43 24.51 12.56
CA VAL A 171 -10.29 23.49 11.49
C VAL A 171 -9.96 22.11 12.08
N VAL A 172 -9.26 22.06 13.22
CA VAL A 172 -8.86 20.81 13.89
C VAL A 172 -9.96 20.27 14.82
N GLY A 173 -10.82 21.14 15.37
CA GLY A 173 -12.07 20.79 16.05
C GLY A 173 -12.02 19.57 16.99
N THR A 174 -13.09 18.77 17.01
CA THR A 174 -13.14 17.45 17.69
C THR A 174 -12.29 16.38 16.99
N ASP A 175 -11.91 16.68 15.77
CA ASP A 175 -11.16 15.82 14.87
C ASP A 175 -9.71 15.57 15.31
N PHE A 176 -9.16 16.46 16.12
CA PHE A 176 -7.87 16.29 16.78
C PHE A 176 -7.73 14.92 17.46
N HIS A 177 -8.84 14.41 18.02
CA HIS A 177 -8.83 13.12 18.68
C HIS A 177 -8.55 11.96 17.75
N ARG A 178 -8.69 12.10 16.42
CA ARG A 178 -8.45 11.06 15.41
C ARG A 178 -7.14 11.24 14.64
N GLN A 179 -6.31 12.21 15.04
CA GLN A 179 -5.01 12.44 14.42
C GLN A 179 -3.94 11.50 14.97
N LEU A 180 -2.93 11.26 14.14
CA LEU A 180 -1.72 10.52 14.51
C LEU A 180 -0.78 11.36 15.41
N ASP A 181 -0.86 12.68 15.37
CA ASP A 181 -0.25 13.53 16.38
C ASP A 181 -1.34 14.30 17.14
N THR A 182 -1.38 14.07 18.44
CA THR A 182 -2.37 14.64 19.36
C THR A 182 -1.76 15.71 20.27
N ALA A 183 -0.57 16.24 19.94
CA ALA A 183 0.02 17.37 20.64
C ALA A 183 1.07 18.12 19.77
N PRO A 184 0.68 18.76 18.65
CA PRO A 184 1.60 19.54 17.84
C PRO A 184 2.09 20.76 18.62
N SER A 185 3.40 20.99 18.64
CA SER A 185 4.04 22.01 19.48
C SER A 185 4.63 23.20 18.71
N ASP A 186 5.06 23.00 17.46
CA ASP A 186 5.69 24.05 16.65
C ASP A 186 4.70 24.64 15.64
N THR A 187 4.81 25.95 15.40
CA THR A 187 4.04 26.67 14.39
C THR A 187 5.03 27.26 13.39
N PHE A 188 4.79 27.07 12.09
CA PHE A 188 5.56 27.69 11.02
C PHE A 188 4.62 28.48 10.09
N SER A 189 5.15 29.50 9.43
CA SER A 189 4.36 30.28 8.46
C SER A 189 4.36 29.57 7.12
N PHE A 190 3.18 29.25 6.60
CA PHE A 190 2.98 28.61 5.29
C PHE A 190 1.95 29.41 4.50
N TYR A 191 2.36 29.96 3.35
CA TYR A 191 1.54 30.85 2.52
C TYR A 191 0.85 32.00 3.28
N GLY A 192 1.50 32.58 4.29
CA GLY A 192 0.95 33.67 5.08
C GLY A 192 -0.08 33.26 6.13
N ALA A 193 -0.26 31.95 6.37
CA ALA A 193 -0.99 31.40 7.49
C ALA A 193 -0.01 30.76 8.49
N ASP A 194 -0.26 30.93 9.79
CA ASP A 194 0.45 30.21 10.83
C ASP A 194 -0.09 28.77 10.87
N VAL A 195 0.69 27.80 10.38
CA VAL A 195 0.32 26.39 10.35
C VAL A 195 1.04 25.66 11.46
N ARG A 196 0.30 24.85 12.23
CA ARG A 196 0.91 23.98 13.24
C ARG A 196 1.56 22.78 12.56
N VAL A 197 2.85 22.60 12.78
CA VAL A 197 3.61 21.39 12.44
C VAL A 197 4.09 20.79 13.73
N GLY A 198 3.68 19.55 13.98
CA GLY A 198 4.22 18.82 15.12
C GLY A 198 5.67 18.44 14.85
N GLY A 199 6.57 18.88 15.74
CA GLY A 199 7.74 18.09 16.12
C GLY A 199 7.32 16.83 16.89
N ALA A 200 8.18 16.31 17.76
CA ALA A 200 7.88 15.11 18.56
C ALA A 200 6.48 15.19 19.19
N CYS A 201 5.67 14.16 18.95
CA CYS A 201 4.31 14.07 19.47
C CYS A 201 4.38 14.31 20.98
N GLY A 202 3.75 15.36 21.49
CA GLY A 202 3.87 15.85 22.87
C GLY A 202 3.36 14.93 23.99
N GLY A 203 3.59 13.61 23.88
CA GLY A 203 3.54 12.64 24.97
C GLY A 203 2.31 11.72 24.98
N SER A 204 1.31 11.93 24.12
CA SER A 204 0.12 11.07 24.03
C SER A 204 0.10 10.22 22.76
N MET A 205 -0.13 8.92 22.93
CA MET A 205 -0.35 8.01 21.81
C MET A 205 -1.65 8.40 21.06
N PRO A 206 -1.69 8.23 19.74
CA PRO A 206 -2.92 8.31 18.96
C PRO A 206 -3.99 7.37 19.52
N PRO A 207 -5.29 7.65 19.30
CA PRO A 207 -6.32 6.65 19.58
C PRO A 207 -6.10 5.40 18.72
N ASP A 208 -6.57 4.26 19.19
CA ASP A 208 -6.52 2.99 18.43
C ASP A 208 -7.26 3.05 17.09
N THR A 209 -8.22 3.97 16.96
CA THR A 209 -9.06 4.18 15.77
C THR A 209 -8.49 5.21 14.79
N ALA A 210 -7.35 5.84 15.07
CA ALA A 210 -6.73 6.76 14.12
C ALA A 210 -6.30 6.00 12.86
N ILE A 211 -6.67 6.53 11.69
CA ILE A 211 -6.14 6.04 10.42
C ILE A 211 -4.67 6.41 10.34
N VAL A 212 -3.83 5.43 10.06
CA VAL A 212 -2.43 5.65 9.71
C VAL A 212 -2.32 5.99 8.24
N THR A 213 -2.90 5.13 7.40
CA THR A 213 -2.94 5.30 5.95
C THR A 213 -3.94 4.34 5.32
N TRP A 214 -4.24 4.52 4.03
CA TRP A 214 -5.06 3.62 3.23
C TRP A 214 -4.44 3.32 1.86
N CYS A 215 -4.96 2.30 1.19
CA CYS A 215 -4.60 1.93 -0.17
C CYS A 215 -5.82 1.98 -1.09
N ASP A 216 -5.71 2.75 -2.17
CA ASP A 216 -6.73 2.97 -3.19
C ASP A 216 -6.53 2.09 -4.45
N ALA A 217 -5.34 1.50 -4.64
CA ALA A 217 -5.02 0.68 -5.82
C ALA A 217 -5.92 -0.57 -5.99
N HIS A 218 -6.56 -1.02 -4.92
CA HIS A 218 -7.48 -2.16 -4.92
C HIS A 218 -8.94 -1.79 -5.20
N PHE A 219 -9.28 -0.49 -5.24
CA PHE A 219 -10.67 -0.04 -5.29
C PHE A 219 -11.46 -0.68 -6.44
N ASP A 220 -10.91 -0.67 -7.66
CA ASP A 220 -11.62 -1.20 -8.84
C ASP A 220 -11.54 -2.72 -8.99
N SER A 221 -10.61 -3.39 -8.29
CA SER A 221 -10.34 -4.82 -8.48
C SER A 221 -10.82 -5.69 -7.32
N TYR A 222 -10.96 -5.12 -6.13
CA TYR A 222 -11.49 -5.79 -4.96
C TYR A 222 -12.78 -5.08 -4.55
N SER A 223 -13.91 -5.61 -5.00
CA SER A 223 -15.24 -5.09 -4.67
C SER A 223 -16.02 -6.08 -3.82
N LYS A 224 -16.76 -5.59 -2.85
CA LYS A 224 -17.73 -6.37 -2.06
C LYS A 224 -19.12 -5.80 -2.34
N ASP A 225 -20.07 -6.67 -2.66
CA ASP A 225 -21.47 -6.29 -2.95
C ASP A 225 -21.65 -5.22 -4.06
N GLY A 226 -20.63 -5.04 -4.92
CA GLY A 226 -20.62 -4.06 -6.01
C GLY A 226 -19.86 -2.77 -5.69
N HIS A 227 -19.40 -2.60 -4.46
CA HIS A 227 -18.68 -1.43 -3.98
C HIS A 227 -17.18 -1.71 -3.92
N GLY A 228 -16.38 -0.83 -4.51
CA GLY A 228 -14.92 -0.89 -4.43
C GLY A 228 -14.46 -0.80 -2.97
N GLN A 229 -13.31 -1.37 -2.65
CA GLN A 229 -12.86 -1.45 -1.27
C GLN A 229 -11.47 -0.83 -1.09
N TYR A 230 -11.31 -0.16 0.04
CA TYR A 230 -10.05 0.38 0.51
C TYR A 230 -9.42 -0.56 1.54
N MET A 231 -8.09 -0.70 1.52
CA MET A 231 -7.37 -1.36 2.61
C MET A 231 -6.84 -0.28 3.55
N VAL A 232 -7.39 -0.21 4.77
CA VAL A 232 -7.12 0.87 5.72
C VAL A 232 -6.33 0.34 6.89
N LEU A 233 -5.20 0.96 7.21
CA LEU A 233 -4.38 0.67 8.37
C LEU A 233 -4.76 1.63 9.51
N PHE A 234 -5.11 1.06 10.66
CA PHE A 234 -5.36 1.81 11.89
C PHE A 234 -4.17 1.76 12.84
N TRP A 235 -4.08 2.73 13.76
CA TRP A 235 -2.97 2.85 14.70
C TRP A 235 -2.81 1.63 15.61
N ASN A 236 -3.90 0.95 15.94
CA ASN A 236 -3.87 -0.33 16.67
C ASN A 236 -3.18 -1.48 15.90
N GLY A 237 -2.76 -1.25 14.65
CA GLY A 237 -2.08 -2.21 13.78
C GLY A 237 -3.03 -3.10 12.96
N THR A 238 -4.35 -2.92 13.10
CA THR A 238 -5.32 -3.65 12.29
C THR A 238 -5.41 -3.05 10.88
N VAL A 239 -5.55 -3.93 9.89
CA VAL A 239 -5.84 -3.56 8.51
C VAL A 239 -7.23 -4.07 8.17
N GLN A 240 -8.10 -3.19 7.73
CA GLN A 240 -9.49 -3.51 7.43
C GLN A 240 -9.86 -3.12 6.01
N SER A 241 -10.69 -3.97 5.38
CA SER A 241 -11.34 -3.63 4.11
C SER A 241 -12.52 -2.73 4.42
N MET A 242 -12.42 -1.46 4.02
CA MET A 242 -13.47 -0.48 4.20
C MET A 242 -14.17 -0.22 2.87
N ASP A 243 -15.46 0.04 2.95
CA ASP A 243 -16.25 0.33 1.78
C ASP A 243 -15.82 1.65 1.12
N GLY A 244 -15.76 1.65 -0.21
CA GLY A 244 -15.41 2.78 -1.04
C GLY A 244 -16.27 4.01 -0.84
N ASP A 245 -17.54 3.84 -0.52
CA ASP A 245 -18.47 4.95 -0.36
C ASP A 245 -18.13 5.79 0.89
N LEU A 246 -17.56 5.19 1.93
CA LEU A 246 -17.03 5.93 3.09
C LEU A 246 -15.93 6.91 2.69
N PHE A 247 -15.18 6.60 1.63
CA PHE A 247 -14.06 7.40 1.16
C PHE A 247 -14.43 8.35 0.02
N ARG A 248 -15.44 8.04 -0.81
CA ARG A 248 -15.73 8.80 -2.04
C ARG A 248 -17.12 9.46 -2.10
N GLU A 249 -18.14 8.93 -1.41
CA GLU A 249 -19.53 9.41 -1.51
C GLU A 249 -19.85 10.51 -0.47
N ALA A 250 -19.93 11.77 -0.90
CA ALA A 250 -20.07 12.92 -0.01
C ALA A 250 -21.34 12.90 0.87
N THR A 251 -22.36 12.11 0.52
CA THR A 251 -23.60 11.99 1.29
C THR A 251 -23.55 10.95 2.42
N ILE A 252 -22.48 10.16 2.48
CA ILE A 252 -22.28 9.11 3.49
C ILE A 252 -21.29 9.62 4.54
N GLU A 253 -21.66 9.55 5.82
CA GLU A 253 -20.74 9.83 6.92
C GLU A 253 -19.53 8.88 6.87
N PRO A 254 -18.32 9.36 7.19
CA PRO A 254 -17.99 10.68 7.72
C PRO A 254 -17.76 11.76 6.64
N GLU A 255 -17.73 13.03 7.08
CA GLU A 255 -17.52 14.22 6.25
C GLU A 255 -16.21 14.19 5.43
N ALA A 256 -15.18 13.49 5.92
CA ALA A 256 -13.89 13.33 5.24
C ALA A 256 -13.36 11.89 5.31
N ALA A 257 -12.65 11.46 4.25
CA ALA A 257 -12.16 10.09 4.13
C ALA A 257 -11.24 9.65 5.29
N TRP A 258 -10.37 10.54 5.78
CA TRP A 258 -9.45 10.25 6.87
C TRP A 258 -10.14 10.13 8.25
N GLN A 259 -11.42 10.51 8.37
CA GLN A 259 -12.19 10.40 9.61
C GLN A 259 -12.86 9.02 9.78
N VAL A 260 -12.79 8.15 8.78
CA VAL A 260 -13.45 6.84 8.78
C VAL A 260 -12.96 5.98 9.95
N ALA A 261 -13.90 5.42 10.71
CA ALA A 261 -13.65 4.56 11.85
C ALA A 261 -13.76 3.06 11.47
N PRO A 262 -13.10 2.15 12.21
CA PRO A 262 -13.19 0.71 11.95
C PRO A 262 -14.61 0.13 12.01
N ASP A 263 -15.50 0.77 12.78
CA ASP A 263 -16.89 0.37 12.96
C ASP A 263 -17.86 1.06 11.99
N ASP A 264 -17.37 1.97 11.14
CA ASP A 264 -18.16 2.57 10.07
C ASP A 264 -18.53 1.52 9.03
N THR A 265 -19.77 1.61 8.55
CA THR A 265 -20.31 0.68 7.56
C THR A 265 -20.93 1.46 6.42
N ALA A 266 -20.56 1.11 5.17
CA ALA A 266 -21.32 1.48 3.98
C ALA A 266 -22.02 0.26 3.35
N HIS A 267 -22.73 0.51 2.26
CA HIS A 267 -23.90 -0.23 1.81
C HIS A 267 -23.62 -1.47 0.96
#